data_AF-A0A942ERW8-F1
#
_entry.id   AF-A0A942ERW8-F1
#
_cell.length_a   1.000
_cell.length_b   1.000
_cell.length_c   1.000
_cell.angle_alpha   90.00
_cell.angle_beta   90.00
_cell.angle_gamma   90.00
#
_symmetry.space_group_name_H-M   'P 1'
#
loop_
_entity.id
_entity.type
_entity.pdbx_description
1 polymer ?
#
loop_
_entity_poly.entity_id
_entity_poly.type
_entity_poly.pdbx_seq_one_letter_code
_entity_poly.pdbx_strand_id
1 'polypeptide(L)'
;MILIHPPVAKSCEPPAGIAKLCGALDYHGVRYRAVDANLEGLLSLLKNPPVSLDTWTRRALRHLPGHLDSLKSWDAYRNEDRYRRAIKDLDRLLEMTSRSSRVRISLANYQHEELSPARSTDIVRAAENPEDNLFYP
;
A
#
# COMPACT_ATOMS: atom_id res chain seq x y z
N MET A 1 2.53 21.74 -11.50
CA MET A 1 3.48 20.63 -11.22
C MET A 1 2.73 19.47 -10.57
N ILE A 2 3.14 18.22 -10.80
CA ILE A 2 2.55 17.04 -10.13
C ILE A 2 3.66 16.34 -9.34
N LEU A 3 3.40 16.09 -8.05
CA LEU A 3 4.25 15.34 -7.15
C LEU A 3 3.62 13.97 -6.92
N ILE A 4 4.33 12.90 -7.26
CA ILE A 4 3.82 11.53 -7.13
C ILE A 4 4.64 10.81 -6.06
N HIS A 5 3.99 10.33 -5.00
CA HIS A 5 4.56 9.31 -4.14
C HIS A 5 4.21 7.94 -4.72
N PRO A 6 5.17 7.19 -5.29
CA PRO A 6 4.86 5.97 -6.02
C PRO A 6 4.41 4.84 -5.08
N PRO A 7 3.68 3.83 -5.60
CA PRO A 7 3.25 2.70 -4.81
C PRO A 7 4.40 2.03 -4.05
N VAL A 8 4.16 1.65 -2.80
CA VAL A 8 5.04 0.81 -1.95
C VAL A 8 6.49 1.29 -1.82
N ALA A 9 6.78 2.57 -2.10
CA ALA A 9 8.12 3.14 -1.90
C ALA A 9 8.51 3.18 -0.41
N LYS A 10 7.55 3.48 0.46
CA LYS A 10 7.64 3.26 1.90
C LYS A 10 6.24 3.13 2.49
N SER A 11 5.71 1.89 2.47
CA SER A 11 4.28 1.62 2.64
C SER A 11 3.68 2.14 3.95
N CYS A 12 4.46 2.18 5.03
CA CYS A 12 3.99 2.49 6.38
C CYS A 12 4.36 3.88 6.91
N GLU A 13 4.92 4.77 6.08
CA GLU A 13 5.33 6.11 6.51
C GLU A 13 4.72 7.21 5.64
N PRO A 14 4.36 8.38 6.22
CA PRO A 14 3.93 9.51 5.43
C PRO A 14 5.08 9.99 4.50
N PRO A 15 4.78 10.45 3.28
CA PRO A 15 5.79 10.86 2.31
C PRO A 15 6.39 12.24 2.67
N ALA A 16 7.21 12.29 3.72
CA ALA A 16 7.77 13.52 4.28
C ALA A 16 8.50 14.39 3.24
N GLY A 17 9.19 13.76 2.28
CA GLY A 17 9.83 14.45 1.16
C GLY A 17 8.83 15.21 0.28
N ILE A 18 7.68 14.59 -0.04
CA ILE A 18 6.60 15.23 -0.79
C ILE A 18 6.02 16.38 0.02
N ALA A 19 5.76 16.19 1.32
CA ALA A 19 5.24 17.24 2.19
C ALA A 19 6.19 18.47 2.23
N LYS A 20 7.51 18.24 2.29
CA LYS A 20 8.51 19.31 2.24
C LYS A 20 8.49 20.07 0.91
N LEU A 21 8.38 19.35 -0.21
CA LEU A 21 8.27 19.96 -1.54
C LEU A 21 6.98 20.78 -1.68
N CYS A 22 5.85 20.26 -1.21
CA CYS A 22 4.58 20.98 -1.16
C CYS A 22 4.73 22.32 -0.45
N GLY A 23 5.30 22.33 0.77
CA GLY A 23 5.51 23.56 1.53
C GLY A 23 6.42 24.58 0.83
N ALA A 24 7.47 24.12 0.14
CA ALA A 24 8.34 25.01 -0.65
C ALA A 24 7.61 25.63 -1.85
N LEU A 25 6.78 24.83 -2.55
CA LEU A 25 6.00 25.31 -3.69
C LEU A 25 4.91 26.30 -3.26
N ASP A 26 4.24 26.03 -2.14
CA ASP A 26 3.27 26.95 -1.54
C ASP A 26 3.91 28.30 -1.21
N TYR A 27 5.09 28.27 -0.57
CA TYR A 27 5.83 29.50 -0.23
C TYR A 27 6.16 30.37 -1.46
N HIS A 28 6.45 29.74 -2.60
CA HIS A 28 6.74 30.44 -3.86
C HIS A 28 5.52 30.67 -4.76
N GLY A 29 4.30 30.36 -4.30
CA GLY A 29 3.07 30.55 -5.09
C GLY A 29 2.97 29.65 -6.34
N VAL A 30 3.67 28.52 -6.36
CA VAL A 30 3.69 27.59 -7.51
C VAL A 30 2.54 26.60 -7.39
N ARG A 31 1.64 26.57 -8.37
CA ARG A 31 0.55 25.59 -8.39
C ARG A 31 1.06 24.15 -8.54
N TYR A 32 0.66 23.29 -7.60
CA TYR A 32 0.98 21.87 -7.63
C TYR A 32 -0.23 20.98 -7.29
N ARG A 33 -0.07 19.68 -7.52
CA ARG A 33 -0.93 18.61 -7.02
C ARG A 33 -0.05 17.48 -6.49
N ALA A 34 -0.32 17.01 -5.29
CA ALA A 34 0.31 15.81 -4.74
C ALA A 34 -0.62 14.61 -4.92
N VAL A 35 -0.05 13.47 -5.31
CA VAL A 35 -0.73 12.20 -5.47
C VAL A 35 0.00 11.16 -4.62
N ASP A 36 -0.72 10.55 -3.68
CA ASP A 36 -0.22 9.44 -2.88
C ASP A 36 -0.67 8.11 -3.51
N ALA A 37 0.09 7.65 -4.50
CA ALA A 37 -0.19 6.39 -5.18
C ALA A 37 0.12 5.16 -4.31
N ASN A 38 0.87 5.32 -3.20
CA ASN A 38 1.05 4.28 -2.20
C ASN A 38 -0.26 3.98 -1.47
N LEU A 39 -0.91 5.01 -0.90
CA LEU A 39 -2.19 4.82 -0.23
C LEU A 39 -3.27 4.37 -1.22
N GLU A 40 -3.37 5.02 -2.38
CA GLU A 40 -4.37 4.66 -3.40
C GLU A 40 -4.18 3.22 -3.90
N GLY A 41 -2.93 2.79 -4.16
CA GLY A 41 -2.61 1.44 -4.60
C GLY A 41 -3.04 0.38 -3.57
N LEU A 42 -2.67 0.56 -2.29
CA LEU A 42 -3.06 -0.37 -1.23
C LEU A 42 -4.58 -0.45 -1.05
N LEU A 43 -5.27 0.69 -1.10
CA LEU A 43 -6.73 0.73 -1.02
C LEU A 43 -7.38 0.08 -2.24
N SER A 44 -6.79 0.19 -3.43
CA SER A 44 -7.25 -0.48 -4.64
C SER A 44 -7.17 -2.01 -4.48
N LEU A 45 -6.02 -2.52 -4.02
CA LEU A 45 -5.85 -3.95 -3.76
C LEU A 45 -6.85 -4.47 -2.73
N LEU A 46 -7.08 -3.73 -1.64
CA LEU A 46 -8.04 -4.11 -0.60
C LEU A 46 -9.51 -4.13 -1.09
N LYS A 47 -9.85 -3.40 -2.16
CA LYS A 47 -11.19 -3.41 -2.75
C LYS A 47 -11.47 -4.63 -3.62
N ASN A 48 -10.42 -5.33 -4.07
CA ASN A 48 -10.53 -6.49 -4.94
C ASN A 48 -10.39 -7.78 -4.13
N PRO A 49 -11.49 -8.37 -3.61
CA PRO A 49 -11.38 -9.53 -2.75
C PRO A 49 -10.84 -10.76 -3.51
N PRO A 50 -10.06 -11.62 -2.83
CA PRO A 50 -9.52 -12.84 -3.43
C PRO A 50 -10.63 -13.85 -3.74
N VAL A 51 -10.41 -14.66 -4.78
CA VAL A 51 -11.40 -15.62 -5.34
C VAL A 51 -11.80 -16.71 -4.34
N SER A 52 -10.90 -17.11 -3.43
CA SER A 52 -11.16 -18.13 -2.40
C SER A 52 -11.02 -17.54 -0.99
N LEU A 53 -12.08 -17.69 -0.20
CA LEU A 53 -12.19 -17.11 1.15
C LEU A 53 -12.31 -18.21 2.19
N ASP A 54 -11.21 -18.48 2.89
CA ASP A 54 -11.29 -19.18 4.17
C ASP A 54 -12.04 -18.34 5.22
N THR A 55 -12.31 -18.91 6.38
CA THR A 55 -13.06 -18.25 7.45
C THR A 55 -12.39 -16.95 7.94
N TRP A 56 -11.05 -16.91 7.96
CA TRP A 56 -10.32 -15.71 8.37
C TRP A 56 -10.43 -14.62 7.32
N THR A 57 -10.17 -14.91 6.05
CA THR A 57 -10.24 -13.93 4.97
C THR A 57 -11.67 -13.39 4.80
N ARG A 58 -12.70 -14.23 4.96
CA ARG A 58 -14.11 -13.78 4.98
C ARG A 58 -14.39 -12.83 6.14
N ARG A 59 -13.89 -13.14 7.34
CA ARG A 59 -14.01 -12.27 8.52
C ARG A 59 -13.29 -10.94 8.30
N ALA A 60 -12.06 -10.98 7.80
CA ALA A 60 -11.25 -9.79 7.54
C ALA A 60 -11.94 -8.86 6.52
N LEU A 61 -12.45 -9.42 5.41
CA LEU A 61 -13.17 -8.67 4.38
C LEU A 61 -14.44 -8.01 4.96
N ARG A 62 -15.22 -8.74 5.77
CA ARG A 62 -16.42 -8.19 6.43
C ARG A 62 -16.10 -7.00 7.33
N HIS A 63 -14.94 -7.00 7.99
CA HIS A 63 -14.52 -5.92 8.89
C HIS A 63 -13.66 -4.85 8.21
N LEU A 64 -13.36 -4.97 6.91
CA LEU A 64 -12.48 -4.06 6.18
C LEU A 64 -12.86 -2.57 6.34
N PRO A 65 -14.12 -2.13 6.15
CA PRO A 65 -14.48 -0.72 6.32
C PRO A 65 -14.21 -0.24 7.75
N GLY A 66 -14.61 -1.04 8.75
CA GLY A 66 -14.41 -0.69 10.17
C GLY A 66 -12.93 -0.64 10.57
N HIS A 67 -12.10 -1.51 10.01
CA HIS A 67 -10.65 -1.48 10.20
C HIS A 67 -10.05 -0.20 9.61
N LEU A 68 -10.40 0.13 8.36
CA LEU A 68 -9.93 1.36 7.69
C LEU A 68 -10.36 2.63 8.43
N ASP A 69 -11.61 2.70 8.88
CA ASP A 69 -12.11 3.86 9.62
C ASP A 69 -11.45 3.97 11.00
N SER A 70 -11.21 2.84 11.66
CA SER A 70 -10.53 2.84 12.96
C SER A 70 -9.10 3.40 12.86
N LEU A 71 -8.34 3.03 11.82
CA LEU A 71 -6.95 3.47 11.62
C LEU A 71 -6.82 4.95 11.24
N LYS A 72 -7.90 5.55 10.72
CA LYS A 72 -8.00 7.00 10.46
C LYS A 72 -8.31 7.81 11.72
N SER A 73 -8.55 7.16 12.85
CA SER A 73 -8.93 7.78 14.11
C SER A 73 -7.94 7.48 15.22
N TRP A 74 -7.91 8.33 16.25
CA TRP A 74 -7.10 8.10 17.45
C TRP A 74 -7.57 6.91 18.31
N ASP A 75 -8.80 6.44 18.13
CA ASP A 75 -9.38 5.37 18.97
C ASP A 75 -8.64 4.03 18.83
N ALA A 76 -8.25 3.68 17.59
CA ALA A 76 -7.50 2.46 17.33
C ALA A 76 -6.17 2.43 18.09
N TYR A 77 -5.49 3.57 18.20
CA TYR A 77 -4.18 3.67 18.86
C TYR A 77 -4.26 3.68 20.39
N ARG A 78 -5.46 3.85 20.97
CA ARG A 78 -5.70 3.73 22.41
C ARG A 78 -5.93 2.28 22.86
N ASN A 79 -6.23 1.39 21.92
CA ASN A 79 -6.50 -0.02 22.20
C ASN A 79 -5.61 -0.90 21.32
N GLU A 80 -4.53 -1.41 21.89
CA GLU A 80 -3.53 -2.21 21.18
C GLU A 80 -4.15 -3.44 20.51
N ASP A 81 -5.08 -4.13 21.15
CA ASP A 81 -5.72 -5.33 20.60
C ASP A 81 -6.56 -5.00 19.35
N ARG A 82 -7.27 -3.87 19.37
CA ARG A 82 -8.04 -3.38 18.22
C ARG A 82 -7.10 -3.04 17.07
N TYR A 83 -6.03 -2.30 17.35
CA TYR A 83 -5.02 -1.95 16.36
C TYR A 83 -4.38 -3.21 15.74
N ARG A 84 -3.89 -4.14 16.57
CA ARG A 84 -3.25 -5.38 16.11
C ARG A 84 -4.19 -6.24 15.29
N ARG A 85 -5.48 -6.28 15.65
CA ARG A 85 -6.50 -6.99 14.86
C ARG A 85 -6.72 -6.35 13.50
N ALA A 86 -6.82 -5.02 13.44
CA ALA A 86 -6.96 -4.29 12.17
C ALA A 86 -5.76 -4.54 11.25
N ILE A 87 -4.53 -4.38 11.76
CA ILE A 87 -3.31 -4.63 10.99
C ILE A 87 -3.26 -6.08 10.48
N LYS A 88 -3.48 -7.07 11.35
CA LYS A 88 -3.46 -8.50 10.95
C LYS A 88 -4.50 -8.84 9.88
N ASP A 89 -5.70 -8.29 9.99
CA ASP A 89 -6.77 -8.57 9.03
C ASP A 89 -6.50 -7.87 7.68
N LEU A 90 -5.94 -6.65 7.69
CA LEU A 90 -5.55 -5.95 6.46
C LEU A 90 -4.36 -6.64 5.76
N ASP A 91 -3.33 -7.03 6.51
CA ASP A 91 -2.20 -7.80 5.97
C ASP A 91 -2.66 -9.14 5.40
N ARG A 92 -3.61 -9.82 6.07
CA ARG A 92 -4.21 -11.05 5.54
C ARG A 92 -4.91 -10.81 4.21
N LEU A 93 -5.64 -9.71 4.05
CA LEU A 93 -6.30 -9.40 2.78
C LEU A 93 -5.27 -9.13 1.67
N LEU A 94 -4.23 -8.34 1.96
CA LEU A 94 -3.13 -8.04 1.02
C LEU A 94 -2.33 -9.30 0.61
N GLU A 95 -2.07 -10.20 1.56
CA GLU A 95 -1.44 -11.50 1.28
C GLU A 95 -2.32 -12.31 0.32
N MET A 96 -3.63 -12.33 0.56
CA MET A 96 -4.54 -13.12 -0.25
C MET A 96 -4.76 -12.58 -1.66
N THR A 97 -4.67 -11.26 -1.86
CA THR A 97 -4.76 -10.64 -3.20
C THR A 97 -3.50 -10.85 -4.04
N SER A 98 -2.36 -11.08 -3.39
CA SER A 98 -1.08 -11.35 -4.06
C SER A 98 -0.77 -12.85 -4.23
N ARG A 99 -1.64 -13.76 -3.77
CA ARG A 99 -1.38 -15.21 -3.83
C ARG A 99 -1.10 -15.79 -5.21
N SER A 100 -1.66 -15.20 -6.26
CA SER A 100 -1.44 -15.63 -7.64
C SER A 100 -0.26 -14.92 -8.31
N SER A 101 0.39 -13.97 -7.63
CA SER A 101 1.57 -13.26 -8.13
C SER A 101 2.84 -13.75 -7.42
N ARG A 102 4.00 -13.43 -7.98
CA ARG A 102 5.33 -13.70 -7.39
C ARG A 102 5.73 -12.64 -6.36
N VAL A 103 4.74 -11.99 -5.76
CA VAL A 103 4.93 -10.83 -4.88
C VAL A 103 4.32 -11.14 -3.53
N ARG A 104 5.03 -10.76 -2.47
CA ARG A 104 4.52 -10.73 -1.11
C ARG A 104 4.35 -9.27 -0.71
N ILE A 105 3.12 -8.90 -0.38
CA ILE A 105 2.78 -7.54 0.02
C ILE A 105 2.10 -7.53 1.39
N SER A 106 2.46 -6.53 2.20
CA SER A 106 1.82 -6.18 3.46
C SER A 106 1.72 -4.66 3.58
N LEU A 107 1.14 -4.15 4.66
CA LEU A 107 1.11 -2.72 4.95
C LEU A 107 2.50 -2.10 5.13
N ALA A 108 3.54 -2.91 5.35
CA ALA A 108 4.91 -2.44 5.60
C ALA A 108 5.91 -2.86 4.51
N ASN A 109 5.65 -3.97 3.82
CA ASN A 109 6.64 -4.58 2.93
C ASN A 109 6.06 -4.88 1.55
N TYR A 110 6.91 -4.81 0.54
CA TYR A 110 6.68 -5.33 -0.80
C TYR A 110 7.94 -6.07 -1.24
N GLN A 111 7.80 -7.34 -1.57
CA GLN A 111 8.93 -8.19 -1.95
C GLN A 111 8.55 -9.06 -3.12
N HIS A 112 9.40 -9.06 -4.15
CA HIS A 112 9.31 -10.04 -5.23
C HIS A 112 10.12 -11.28 -4.84
N GLU A 113 9.61 -12.48 -5.16
CA GLU A 113 10.25 -13.75 -4.76
C GLU A 113 11.58 -13.99 -5.50
N GLU A 114 11.68 -13.52 -6.75
CA GLU A 114 12.84 -13.75 -7.62
C GLU A 114 13.68 -12.50 -7.94
N LEU A 115 13.16 -11.29 -7.66
CA LEU A 115 13.78 -10.03 -8.08
C LEU A 115 14.26 -9.26 -6.86
N SER A 116 15.47 -8.74 -6.92
CA SER A 116 16.07 -7.93 -5.85
C SER A 116 16.12 -6.45 -6.23
N PRO A 117 15.64 -5.54 -5.36
CA PRO A 117 15.79 -4.10 -5.60
C PRO A 117 17.25 -3.62 -5.52
N ALA A 118 18.17 -4.46 -5.04
CA ALA A 118 19.60 -4.15 -4.98
C ALA A 118 20.36 -4.60 -6.25
N ARG A 119 19.69 -5.18 -7.25
CA ARG A 119 20.30 -5.64 -8.50
C ARG A 119 19.75 -4.85 -9.68
N SER A 120 20.63 -4.16 -10.40
CA SER A 120 20.23 -3.32 -11.54
C SER A 120 19.53 -4.12 -12.65
N THR A 121 19.99 -5.34 -12.93
CA THR A 121 19.35 -6.24 -13.91
C THR A 121 17.91 -6.55 -13.57
N ASP A 122 17.60 -6.72 -12.28
CA ASP A 122 16.27 -7.05 -11.81
C ASP A 122 15.34 -5.84 -11.91
N ILE A 123 15.86 -4.63 -11.65
CA ILE A 123 15.14 -3.36 -11.85
C ILE A 123 14.81 -3.14 -13.32
N VAL A 124 15.78 -3.34 -14.23
CA VAL A 124 15.57 -3.19 -15.68
C VAL A 124 14.53 -4.20 -16.15
N ARG A 125 14.65 -5.48 -15.74
CA ARG A 125 13.66 -6.51 -16.07
C ARG A 125 12.26 -6.14 -15.59
N ALA A 126 12.10 -5.64 -14.37
CA ALA A 126 10.80 -5.21 -13.85
C ALA A 126 10.23 -4.01 -14.63
N ALA A 127 11.08 -3.11 -15.12
CA ALA A 127 10.65 -1.98 -15.94
C ALA A 127 10.26 -2.39 -17.37
N GLU A 128 10.90 -3.43 -17.92
CA GLU A 128 10.59 -3.99 -19.23
C GLU A 128 9.32 -4.85 -19.23
N ASN A 129 8.91 -5.40 -18.09
CA ASN A 129 7.74 -6.27 -17.92
C ASN A 129 6.78 -5.69 -16.86
N PRO A 130 6.19 -4.49 -17.11
CA PRO A 130 5.34 -3.82 -16.14
C PRO A 130 4.07 -4.61 -15.77
N GLU A 131 3.58 -5.49 -16.66
CA GLU A 131 2.43 -6.36 -16.46
C GLU A 131 2.60 -7.39 -15.33
N ASP A 132 3.84 -7.69 -14.95
CA ASP A 132 4.13 -8.56 -13.80
C ASP A 132 3.92 -7.83 -12.46
N ASN A 133 3.75 -6.51 -12.48
CA ASN A 133 3.54 -5.70 -11.28
C ASN A 133 2.10 -5.82 -10.77
N LEU A 134 1.94 -6.00 -9.46
CA LEU A 134 0.64 -6.11 -8.80
C LEU A 134 -0.24 -4.84 -8.96
N PHE A 135 0.38 -3.69 -9.22
CA PHE A 135 -0.29 -2.41 -9.45
C PHE A 135 -0.51 -2.09 -10.94
N TYR A 136 -0.23 -3.03 -11.84
CA TYR A 136 -0.55 -2.88 -13.26
C TYR A 136 -2.08 -2.90 -13.47
N PRO A 137 -2.66 -2.03 -14.33
CA PRO A 137 -4.11 -1.89 -14.53
C PRO A 137 -4.81 -3.08 -15.17
#